data_AF-B9NXA4-F1
#
_entry.id   AF-B9NXA4-F1
#
_cell.length_a   1.000
_cell.length_b   1.000
_cell.length_c   1.000
_cell.angle_alpha   90.00
_cell.angle_beta   90.00
_cell.angle_gamma   90.00
#
_symmetry.space_group_name_H-M   'P 1'
#
loop_
_entity.id
_entity.type
_entity.pdbx_description
1 polymer ?
#
loop_
_entity_poly.entity_id
_entity_poly.type
_entity_poly.pdbx_seq_one_letter_code
_entity_poly.pdbx_strand_id
1 'polypeptide(L)'
;MFSTRRQEEIARIEWDGLKEATKRILVKDLKHPGQKKGNDVYCDLPDPAFAIADAMPKTDDQIFPYNERTISARFTRACKFLQIVDLHFHDLRHDGVSRLFEMGLTIPQVAAVSAHRSWASLQRYTHLEESGDKYENWEWKDRLTKPLQVEKDVG
;
A
#
# COMPACT_ATOMS: atom_id res chain seq x y z
N MET A 1 -2.57 -2.80 2.22
CA MET A 1 -2.11 -3.04 3.60
C MET A 1 -0.71 -2.47 3.86
N PHE A 2 0.38 -3.10 3.41
CA PHE A 2 1.74 -2.72 3.86
C PHE A 2 2.20 -1.32 3.47
N SER A 3 1.90 -0.86 2.25
CA SER A 3 2.27 0.48 1.80
C SER A 3 1.32 1.58 2.29
N THR A 4 0.19 1.21 2.90
CA THR A 4 -0.92 2.10 3.30
C THR A 4 -1.44 3.04 2.19
N ARG A 5 -1.11 2.82 0.92
CA ARG A 5 -1.51 3.69 -0.20
C ARG A 5 -2.98 3.53 -0.56
N ARG A 6 -3.56 4.58 -1.14
CA ARG A 6 -4.85 4.46 -1.85
C ARG A 6 -4.65 3.64 -3.11
N GLN A 7 -5.68 2.92 -3.54
CA GLN A 7 -5.62 2.09 -4.74
C GLN A 7 -5.16 2.85 -5.99
N GLU A 8 -5.70 4.06 -6.20
CA GLU A 8 -5.31 4.92 -7.33
C GLU A 8 -3.85 5.41 -7.24
N GLU A 9 -3.29 5.50 -6.03
CA GLU A 9 -1.88 5.83 -5.84
C GLU A 9 -1.04 4.62 -6.21
N ILE A 10 -1.40 3.42 -5.76
CA ILE A 10 -0.71 2.15 -6.09
C ILE A 10 -0.59 1.96 -7.59
N ALA A 11 -1.69 2.13 -8.33
CA ALA A 11 -1.74 1.95 -9.79
C ALA A 11 -0.97 3.03 -10.59
N ARG A 12 -0.48 4.10 -9.95
CA ARG A 12 0.26 5.19 -10.60
C ARG A 12 1.72 5.30 -10.14
N ILE A 13 2.15 4.40 -9.26
CA ILE A 13 3.53 4.36 -8.82
C ILE A 13 4.42 3.87 -9.96
N GLU A 14 5.49 4.61 -10.22
CA GLU A 14 6.46 4.34 -11.27
C GLU A 14 7.81 3.90 -10.70
N TRP A 15 8.59 3.16 -11.50
CA TRP A 15 9.92 2.67 -11.13
C TRP A 15 10.89 3.81 -10.80
N ASP A 16 10.85 4.92 -11.54
CA ASP A 16 11.73 6.09 -11.33
C ASP A 16 11.52 6.75 -9.95
N GLY A 17 10.32 6.57 -9.39
CA GLY A 17 9.95 7.03 -8.07
C GLY A 17 10.46 6.13 -6.93
N LEU A 18 10.85 4.88 -7.22
CA LEU A 18 11.32 3.92 -6.22
C LEU A 18 12.78 4.16 -5.89
N LYS A 19 13.07 4.39 -4.61
CA LYS A 19 14.43 4.57 -4.08
C LYS A 19 14.79 3.36 -3.23
N GLU A 20 15.49 2.42 -3.84
CA GLU A 20 15.87 1.15 -3.22
C GLU A 20 16.73 1.36 -1.96
N ALA A 21 17.75 2.23 -2.04
CA ALA A 21 18.68 2.49 -0.93
C ALA A 21 18.01 3.03 0.34
N THR A 22 16.94 3.82 0.19
CA THR A 22 16.21 4.42 1.32
C THR A 22 14.84 3.77 1.56
N LYS A 23 14.47 2.77 0.76
CA LYS A 23 13.14 2.15 0.74
C LYS A 23 12.01 3.19 0.74
N ARG A 24 12.05 4.09 -0.23
CA ARG A 24 11.05 5.15 -0.41
C ARG A 24 10.39 5.08 -1.77
N ILE A 25 9.16 5.57 -1.85
CA ILE A 25 8.42 5.69 -3.10
C ILE A 25 7.87 7.09 -3.28
N LEU A 26 7.99 7.64 -4.49
CA LEU A 26 7.35 8.89 -4.86
C LEU A 26 5.86 8.64 -5.13
N VAL A 27 5.00 9.32 -4.38
CA VAL A 27 3.56 9.36 -4.65
C VAL A 27 3.23 10.69 -5.29
N LYS A 28 2.86 10.66 -6.57
CA LYS A 28 2.50 11.86 -7.35
C LYS A 28 1.06 12.30 -7.07
N ASP A 29 0.82 13.61 -7.15
CA ASP A 29 -0.51 14.22 -7.02
C ASP A 29 -1.31 13.70 -5.81
N LEU A 30 -0.66 13.65 -4.65
CA LEU A 30 -1.30 13.18 -3.43
C LEU A 30 -2.57 14.02 -3.18
N LYS A 31 -3.72 13.35 -3.02
CA LYS A 31 -5.01 14.04 -2.85
C LYS A 31 -4.99 14.97 -1.63
N HIS A 32 -5.21 16.26 -1.89
CA HIS A 32 -5.56 17.26 -0.87
C HIS A 32 -6.93 17.89 -1.17
N PRO A 33 -7.70 18.25 -0.12
CA PRO A 33 -8.79 19.19 -0.28
C PRO A 33 -8.23 20.56 -0.67
N GLY A 34 -8.38 20.95 -1.94
CA GLY A 34 -8.05 22.29 -2.44
C GLY A 34 -6.95 22.35 -3.51
N GLN A 35 -5.97 21.45 -3.53
CA GLN A 35 -4.90 21.43 -4.56
C GLN A 35 -4.44 19.99 -4.84
N LYS A 36 -4.79 19.47 -6.01
CA LYS A 36 -4.46 18.09 -6.42
C LYS A 36 -3.21 17.98 -7.31
N LYS A 37 -2.78 19.07 -7.97
CA LYS A 37 -1.67 19.05 -8.93
C LYS A 37 -0.35 19.46 -8.26
N GLY A 38 0.71 18.68 -8.49
CA GLY A 38 2.08 19.01 -8.10
C GLY A 38 2.42 18.74 -6.63
N ASN A 39 1.59 17.95 -5.94
CA ASN A 39 1.87 17.55 -4.56
C ASN A 39 2.49 16.16 -4.51
N ASP A 40 3.75 16.10 -4.92
CA ASP A 40 4.52 14.87 -4.92
C ASP A 40 5.20 14.68 -3.57
N VAL A 41 5.09 13.49 -2.99
CA VAL A 41 5.62 13.20 -1.65
C VAL A 41 6.32 11.86 -1.65
N TYR A 42 7.57 11.85 -1.18
CA TYR A 42 8.26 10.60 -0.85
C TYR A 42 7.69 10.02 0.43
N CYS A 43 7.34 8.75 0.37
CA CYS A 43 6.78 8.00 1.49
C CYS A 43 7.69 6.82 1.81
N ASP A 44 7.86 6.53 3.09
CA ASP A 44 8.62 5.37 3.53
C ASP A 44 7.84 4.09 3.17
N LEU A 45 8.53 3.10 2.60
CA LEU A 45 7.98 1.78 2.32
C LEU A 45 8.44 0.80 3.40
N PRO A 46 7.51 0.22 4.17
CA PRO A 46 7.84 -0.92 5.01
C PRO A 46 8.41 -2.08 4.19
N ASP A 47 9.28 -2.88 4.79
CA ASP A 47 9.99 -3.97 4.10
C ASP A 47 9.09 -4.91 3.27
N PRO A 48 7.91 -5.36 3.76
CA PRO A 48 7.02 -6.19 2.95
C PRO A 48 6.46 -5.44 1.72
N ALA A 49 6.23 -4.14 1.82
CA ALA A 49 5.75 -3.33 0.70
C ALA A 49 6.83 -3.17 -0.36
N PHE A 50 8.07 -2.93 0.06
CA PHE A 50 9.22 -2.85 -0.85
C PHE A 50 9.45 -4.19 -1.56
N ALA A 51 9.46 -5.30 -0.82
CA ALA A 51 9.69 -6.62 -1.40
C ALA A 51 8.61 -7.02 -2.43
N ILE A 52 7.34 -6.65 -2.20
CA ILE A 52 6.28 -6.86 -3.20
C ILE A 52 6.50 -6.01 -4.44
N ALA A 53 6.92 -4.75 -4.28
CA ALA A 53 7.22 -3.88 -5.42
C ALA A 53 8.42 -4.41 -6.22
N ASP A 54 9.49 -4.85 -5.54
CA ASP A 54 10.70 -5.39 -6.15
C ASP A 54 10.48 -6.73 -6.88
N ALA A 55 9.50 -7.52 -6.43
CA ALA A 55 9.10 -8.77 -7.08
C ALA A 55 8.32 -8.57 -8.40
N MET A 56 7.86 -7.34 -8.70
CA MET A 56 7.15 -7.04 -9.94
C MET A 56 8.10 -7.00 -11.15
N PRO A 57 7.70 -7.53 -12.31
CA PRO A 57 8.49 -7.42 -13.52
C PRO A 57 8.48 -5.98 -14.05
N LYS A 58 9.62 -5.50 -14.52
CA LYS A 58 9.78 -4.14 -15.10
C LYS A 58 9.35 -4.13 -16.57
N THR A 59 8.05 -4.31 -16.83
CA THR A 59 7.49 -4.36 -18.19
C THR A 59 6.85 -3.05 -18.67
N ASP A 60 6.63 -2.11 -17.76
CA ASP A 60 6.01 -0.80 -17.98
C ASP A 60 6.70 0.24 -17.07
N ASP A 61 6.42 1.52 -17.26
CA ASP A 61 6.89 2.60 -16.38
C ASP A 61 6.31 2.43 -14.96
N GLN A 62 5.09 1.91 -14.87
CA GLN A 62 4.41 1.63 -13.61
C GLN A 62 4.89 0.32 -12.98
N ILE A 63 5.03 0.31 -11.65
CA ILE A 63 5.32 -0.92 -10.88
C ILE A 63 4.13 -1.88 -10.95
N PHE A 64 2.91 -1.34 -10.89
CA PHE A 64 1.66 -2.10 -10.96
C PHE A 64 0.82 -1.58 -12.15
N PRO A 65 1.07 -2.05 -13.38
CA PRO A 65 0.42 -1.56 -14.59
C PRO A 65 -1.02 -2.10 -14.74
N TYR A 66 -1.86 -1.83 -13.74
CA TYR A 66 -3.23 -2.32 -13.66
C TYR A 66 -4.20 -1.17 -13.47
N ASN A 67 -5.35 -1.26 -14.14
CA ASN A 67 -6.41 -0.27 -13.97
C ASN A 67 -7.03 -0.32 -12.57
N GLU A 68 -7.13 0.82 -11.90
CA GLU A 68 -7.63 0.93 -10.54
C GLU A 68 -9.10 0.48 -10.44
N ARG A 69 -9.96 0.81 -11.41
CA ARG A 69 -11.36 0.37 -11.39
C ARG A 69 -11.46 -1.16 -11.47
N THR A 70 -10.59 -1.78 -12.27
CA THR A 70 -10.51 -3.24 -12.37
C THR A 70 -10.08 -3.87 -11.04
N ILE A 71 -9.09 -3.30 -10.34
CA ILE A 71 -8.66 -3.77 -9.01
C ILE A 71 -9.86 -3.72 -8.04
N SER A 72 -10.54 -2.57 -7.95
CA SER A 72 -11.69 -2.41 -7.05
C SER A 72 -12.80 -3.41 -7.37
N ALA A 73 -13.14 -3.57 -8.65
CA ALA A 73 -14.20 -4.48 -9.07
C ALA A 73 -13.84 -5.95 -8.81
N ARG A 74 -12.57 -6.35 -8.98
CA ARG A 74 -12.11 -7.70 -8.65
C ARG A 74 -12.13 -7.94 -7.15
N PHE A 75 -11.68 -6.99 -6.34
CA PHE A 75 -11.71 -7.08 -4.88
C PHE A 75 -13.15 -7.22 -4.36
N THR A 76 -14.07 -6.35 -4.78
CA THR A 76 -15.49 -6.43 -4.38
C THR A 76 -16.13 -7.76 -4.78
N ARG A 77 -15.80 -8.30 -5.97
CA ARG A 77 -16.29 -9.62 -6.39
C ARG A 77 -15.72 -10.74 -5.54
N ALA A 78 -14.44 -10.68 -5.18
CA ALA A 78 -13.81 -11.67 -4.30
C ALA A 78 -14.44 -11.66 -2.90
N CYS A 79 -14.67 -10.49 -2.30
CA CYS A 79 -15.38 -10.39 -1.01
C CYS A 79 -16.77 -11.02 -1.08
N LYS A 80 -17.54 -10.73 -2.14
CA LYS A 80 -18.88 -11.32 -2.34
C LYS A 80 -18.82 -12.84 -2.48
N PHE A 81 -17.87 -13.35 -3.25
CA PHE A 81 -17.68 -14.78 -3.45
C PHE A 81 -17.32 -15.50 -2.15
N LEU A 82 -16.46 -14.89 -1.33
CA LEU A 82 -16.04 -15.40 -0.02
C LEU A 82 -17.02 -15.06 1.12
N GLN A 83 -18.17 -14.43 0.80
CA GLN A 83 -19.18 -14.00 1.77
C GLN A 83 -18.66 -13.06 2.88
N ILE A 84 -17.63 -12.28 2.57
CA ILE A 84 -17.08 -11.25 3.47
C ILE A 84 -17.98 -10.02 3.40
N VAL A 85 -18.54 -9.64 4.54
CA VAL A 85 -19.46 -8.51 4.67
C VAL A 85 -18.69 -7.24 5.00
N ASP A 86 -19.10 -6.13 4.35
CA ASP A 86 -18.66 -4.76 4.65
C ASP A 86 -17.13 -4.51 4.55
N LEU A 87 -16.41 -5.29 3.76
CA LEU A 87 -14.99 -5.06 3.48
C LEU A 87 -14.76 -4.43 2.11
N HIS A 88 -14.12 -3.26 2.10
CA HIS A 88 -13.74 -2.50 0.92
C HIS A 88 -12.22 -2.39 0.78
N PHE A 89 -11.74 -2.14 -0.44
CA PHE A 89 -10.29 -2.04 -0.68
C PHE A 89 -9.63 -0.92 0.14
N HIS A 90 -10.35 0.19 0.39
CA HIS A 90 -9.80 1.31 1.16
C HIS A 90 -9.63 0.98 2.65
N ASP A 91 -10.33 -0.02 3.18
CA ASP A 91 -10.17 -0.49 4.56
C ASP A 91 -8.78 -1.11 4.76
N LEU A 92 -8.15 -1.62 3.70
CA LEU A 92 -6.77 -2.12 3.76
C LEU A 92 -5.75 -1.02 4.08
N ARG A 93 -6.08 0.25 3.80
CA ARG A 93 -5.26 1.39 4.24
C ARG A 93 -5.49 1.65 5.72
N HIS A 94 -6.73 1.54 6.19
CA HIS A 94 -7.05 1.70 7.61
C HIS A 94 -6.34 0.64 8.46
N ASP A 95 -6.46 -0.64 8.08
CA ASP A 95 -5.77 -1.75 8.74
C ASP A 95 -4.24 -1.57 8.69
N GLY A 96 -3.69 -1.19 7.54
CA GLY A 96 -2.26 -0.94 7.41
C GLY A 96 -1.74 0.15 8.35
N VAL A 97 -2.51 1.21 8.60
CA VAL A 97 -2.16 2.25 9.58
C VAL A 97 -2.25 1.71 11.00
N SER A 98 -3.32 0.98 11.33
CA SER A 98 -3.49 0.32 12.63
C SER A 98 -2.30 -0.57 12.96
N ARG A 99 -1.91 -1.44 12.01
CA ARG A 99 -0.76 -2.32 12.11
C ARG A 99 0.54 -1.58 12.46
N LEU A 100 0.79 -0.41 11.86
CA LEU A 100 2.01 0.35 12.16
C LEU A 100 2.02 0.82 13.62
N PHE A 101 0.87 1.22 14.16
CA PHE A 101 0.76 1.57 15.58
C PHE A 101 0.87 0.33 16.48
N GLU A 102 0.23 -0.78 16.14
CA GLU A 102 0.36 -2.06 16.86
C GLU A 102 1.82 -2.54 16.92
N MET A 103 2.61 -2.26 15.87
CA MET A 103 4.06 -2.50 15.83
C MET A 103 4.90 -1.48 16.64
N GLY A 104 4.26 -0.51 17.31
CA GLY A 104 4.91 0.47 18.17
C GLY A 104 5.50 1.69 17.44
N LEU A 105 5.15 1.93 16.16
CA LEU A 105 5.64 3.11 15.46
C LEU A 105 5.02 4.40 16.02
N THR A 106 5.85 5.43 16.12
CA THR A 106 5.43 6.77 16.53
C THR A 106 4.61 7.47 15.44
N ILE A 107 3.80 8.45 15.82
CA ILE A 107 2.98 9.25 14.87
C ILE A 107 3.81 9.79 13.69
N PRO A 108 5.02 10.36 13.86
CA PRO A 108 5.84 10.80 12.74
C PRO A 108 6.24 9.68 11.78
N GLN A 109 6.61 8.49 12.30
CA GLN A 109 6.95 7.33 11.47
C GLN A 109 5.73 6.80 10.71
N VAL A 110 4.59 6.70 11.40
CA VAL A 110 3.33 6.32 10.75
C VAL A 110 2.96 7.34 9.68
N ALA A 111 3.12 8.64 9.92
CA ALA A 111 2.87 9.69 8.94
C ALA A 111 3.80 9.60 7.72
N ALA A 112 5.09 9.28 7.94
CA ALA A 112 6.06 9.12 6.86
C ALA A 112 5.72 7.94 5.93
N VAL A 113 5.21 6.84 6.50
CA VAL A 113 4.69 5.72 5.70
C VAL A 113 3.36 6.10 5.07
N SER A 114 2.42 6.63 5.85
CA SER A 114 1.00 6.81 5.49
C SER A 114 0.66 8.10 4.71
N ALA A 115 1.63 9.02 4.57
CA ALA A 115 1.45 10.33 3.97
C ALA A 115 0.27 11.13 4.55
N HIS A 116 -0.08 10.92 5.81
CA HIS A 116 -1.05 11.76 6.51
C HIS A 116 -0.39 13.09 6.87
N ARG A 117 -1.04 14.20 6.50
CA ARG A 117 -0.56 15.55 6.81
C ARG A 117 -0.99 16.06 8.16
N SER A 118 -2.17 15.64 8.61
CA SER A 118 -2.72 16.04 9.90
C SER A 118 -2.57 14.90 10.90
N TRP A 119 -1.84 15.15 11.98
CA TRP A 119 -1.68 14.19 13.07
C TRP A 119 -2.99 13.90 13.79
N ALA A 120 -3.93 14.84 13.82
CA ALA A 120 -5.26 14.62 14.39
C ALA A 120 -5.99 13.45 13.71
N SER A 121 -5.76 13.23 12.41
CA SER A 121 -6.35 12.08 11.69
C SER A 121 -5.77 10.72 12.12
N LEU A 122 -4.57 10.71 12.68
CA LEU A 122 -3.88 9.52 13.17
C LEU A 122 -4.18 9.20 14.63
N GLN A 123 -4.63 10.18 15.41
CA GLN A 123 -4.90 10.01 16.85
C GLN A 123 -5.96 8.92 17.13
N ARG A 124 -6.88 8.66 16.21
CA ARG A 124 -7.86 7.58 16.37
C ARG A 124 -7.24 6.17 16.46
N TYR A 125 -6.00 6.01 16.00
CA TYR A 125 -5.30 4.72 15.98
C TYR A 125 -4.40 4.50 17.20
N THR A 126 -4.32 5.45 18.13
CA THR A 126 -3.41 5.36 19.29
C THR A 126 -4.02 4.61 20.47
N HIS A 127 -5.31 4.25 20.43
CA HIS A 127 -5.96 3.40 21.41
C HIS A 127 -5.76 1.93 21.02
N LEU A 128 -4.56 1.41 21.27
CA LEU A 128 -4.18 0.05 20.90
C LEU A 128 -4.67 -0.95 21.96
N GLU A 129 -5.40 -1.97 21.51
CA GLU A 129 -5.78 -3.13 22.33
C GLU A 129 -4.79 -4.29 22.17
N GLU A 130 -4.09 -4.34 21.03
CA GLU A 130 -3.14 -5.39 20.66
C GLU A 130 -1.81 -4.78 20.23
N SER A 131 -0.72 -5.53 20.44
CA SER A 131 0.64 -5.12 20.09
C SER A 131 1.37 -6.24 19.34
N GLY A 132 2.18 -5.88 18.35
CA GLY A 132 2.92 -6.80 17.48
C GLY A 132 2.60 -6.59 15.99
N ASP A 133 3.21 -7.42 15.14
CA ASP A 133 2.89 -7.45 13.72
C ASP A 133 1.92 -8.61 13.43
N LYS A 134 0.64 -8.30 13.23
CA LYS A 134 -0.40 -9.29 12.91
C LYS A 134 -0.11 -10.12 11.64
N TYR A 135 0.80 -9.65 10.78
CA TYR A 135 1.20 -10.35 9.56
C TYR A 135 2.59 -10.98 9.68
N GLU A 136 3.23 -11.02 10.86
CA GLU A 136 4.60 -11.53 11.04
C GLU A 136 4.78 -12.95 10.47
N ASN A 137 3.80 -13.82 10.70
CA ASN A 137 3.86 -15.23 10.27
C ASN A 137 2.84 -15.56 9.16
N TRP A 138 2.38 -14.56 8.42
CA TRP A 138 1.39 -14.78 7.36
C TRP A 138 2.04 -15.40 6.12
N GLU A 139 1.67 -16.63 5.79
CA GLU A 139 2.24 -17.42 4.69
C GLU A 139 2.23 -16.71 3.32
N TRP A 140 1.31 -15.77 3.11
CA TRP A 140 1.20 -15.05 1.85
C TRP A 140 2.31 -14.02 1.66
N LYS A 141 2.99 -13.57 2.72
CA LYS A 141 4.15 -12.67 2.57
C LYS A 141 5.23 -13.30 1.70
N ASP A 142 5.54 -14.57 1.95
CA ASP A 142 6.56 -15.29 1.20
C ASP A 142 6.10 -15.63 -0.22
N ARG A 143 4.79 -15.77 -0.44
CA ARG A 143 4.22 -16.01 -1.77
C ARG A 143 4.21 -14.76 -2.62
N LEU A 144 3.89 -13.60 -2.03
CA LEU A 144 3.75 -12.32 -2.71
C LEU A 144 5.09 -11.63 -3.02
N THR A 145 6.18 -12.07 -2.38
CA THR A 145 7.53 -11.51 -2.57
C THR A 145 8.42 -12.34 -3.49
N LYS A 146 7.90 -13.46 -4.01
CA LYS A 146 8.57 -14.21 -5.07
C LYS A 146 8.41 -13.45 -6.40
N PRO A 147 9.47 -13.37 -7.23
CA PRO A 147 9.38 -12.73 -8.54
C PRO A 147 8.22 -13.30 -9.34
N LEU A 148 7.33 -12.43 -9.82
CA LEU A 148 6.23 -12.87 -10.68
C LEU A 148 6.82 -13.34 -12.01
N GLN A 149 6.49 -14.56 -12.39
CA GLN A 149 6.84 -15.07 -13.72
C GLN A 149 6.01 -14.32 -14.75
N VAL A 150 6.67 -13.76 -15.76
CA VAL A 150 5.98 -13.22 -16.93
C VAL A 150 5.43 -14.40 -17.71
N GLU A 151 4.13 -14.70 -17.57
CA GLU A 151 3.47 -15.61 -18.49
C GLU A 151 3.57 -14.99 -19.89
N LYS A 152 4.31 -15.65 -20.78
CA LYS A 152 4.26 -15.32 -22.20
C LYS A 152 2.88 -15.74 -22.68
N ASP A 153 2.00 -14.79 -22.94
CA ASP A 153 0.78 -15.04 -23.70
C ASP A 153 1.17 -15.79 -24.98
N VAL A 154 0.77 -17.05 -25.07
CA VAL A 154 0.79 -17.81 -26.32
C VAL A 154 -0.39 -17.26 -27.11
N GLY A 155 -0.07 -16.60 -28.23
CA GLY A 155 -1.04 -15.89 -29.07
C GLY A 155 -2.06 -16.76 -29.79
#